data_AF-A0A257GVL1-F1
#
_entry.id   AF-A0A257GVL1-F1
#
_cell.length_a   1.000
_cell.length_b   1.000
_cell.length_c   1.000
_cell.angle_alpha   90.00
_cell.angle_beta   90.00
_cell.angle_gamma   90.00
#
_symmetry.space_group_name_H-M   'P 1'
#
loop_
_entity.id
_entity.type
_entity.pdbx_description
1 polymer ?
#
loop_
_entity_poly.entity_id
_entity_poly.type
_entity_poly.pdbx_seq_one_letter_code
_entity_poly.pdbx_strand_id
1 'polypeptide(L)'
;MTDAFTVAGEFAPAENLSNSFEESTAVLATAAELEAPEVPEVPNGFVQLGLAPELVQACKDLGYTQPTVVQSKAIPLAMGS
;
A
#
# COMPACT_ATOMS: atom_id res chain seq x y z
N MET A 1 -54.82 -19.96 10.25
CA MET A 1 -53.54 -20.53 10.74
C MET A 1 -52.53 -19.40 10.71
N THR A 2 -52.02 -19.09 11.90
CA THR A 2 -51.08 -18.02 12.29
C THR A 2 -49.66 -18.25 11.76
N ASP A 3 -49.00 -17.19 11.29
CA ASP A 3 -47.61 -16.75 11.60
C ASP A 3 -47.18 -15.68 10.55
N ALA A 4 -47.36 -14.39 10.83
CA ALA A 4 -46.39 -13.50 11.48
C ALA A 4 -45.19 -13.10 10.57
N PHE A 5 -45.39 -12.08 9.72
CA PHE A 5 -44.31 -11.34 9.03
C PHE A 5 -43.56 -10.38 9.98
N THR A 6 -43.12 -10.87 11.13
CA THR A 6 -42.21 -10.12 12.01
C THR A 6 -40.77 -10.49 11.68
N VAL A 7 -40.23 -9.94 10.58
CA VAL A 7 -38.81 -9.59 10.62
C VAL A 7 -38.77 -8.17 11.19
N ALA A 8 -38.65 -8.15 12.51
CA ALA A 8 -38.36 -6.95 13.27
C ALA A 8 -37.17 -6.26 12.61
N GLY A 9 -37.27 -4.94 12.48
CA GLY A 9 -36.11 -4.12 12.18
C GLY A 9 -35.05 -4.38 13.23
N GLU A 10 -34.04 -5.14 12.86
CA GLU A 10 -32.72 -5.06 13.49
C GLU A 10 -31.84 -4.38 12.45
N PHE A 11 -31.99 -3.06 12.36
CA PHE A 11 -30.87 -2.22 11.96
C PHE A 11 -29.76 -2.58 12.94
N ALA A 12 -28.82 -3.42 12.50
CA ALA A 12 -27.63 -3.71 13.28
C ALA A 12 -27.09 -2.36 13.76
N PRO A 13 -26.86 -2.15 15.07
CA PRO A 13 -26.23 -0.94 15.53
C PRO A 13 -24.94 -0.80 14.74
N ALA A 14 -24.78 0.34 14.07
CA ALA A 14 -23.48 0.69 13.52
C ALA A 14 -22.53 0.67 14.72
N GLU A 15 -21.74 -0.39 14.83
CA GLU A 15 -20.56 -0.44 15.69
C GLU A 15 -19.70 0.71 15.21
N ASN A 16 -19.89 1.84 15.88
CA ASN A 16 -19.14 3.06 15.68
C ASN A 16 -17.74 2.67 16.13
N LEU A 17 -16.91 2.24 15.17
CA LEU A 17 -15.52 1.87 15.37
C LEU A 17 -14.82 3.14 15.86
N SER A 18 -14.94 3.39 17.16
CA SER A 18 -14.19 4.38 17.89
C SER A 18 -12.77 3.89 17.78
N ASN A 19 -12.06 4.47 16.82
CA ASN A 19 -10.67 4.19 16.57
C ASN A 19 -9.88 4.76 17.75
N SER A 20 -9.90 4.04 18.88
CA SER A 20 -8.97 4.23 19.98
C SER A 20 -7.62 3.79 19.45
N PHE A 21 -6.95 4.69 18.73
CA PHE A 21 -5.51 4.63 18.49
C PHE A 21 -4.82 4.76 19.86
N GLU A 22 -4.85 3.68 20.64
CA GLU A 22 -3.79 3.40 21.59
C GLU A 22 -2.62 2.91 20.74
N GLU A 23 -1.96 3.86 20.08
CA GLU A 23 -0.73 3.62 19.36
C GLU A 23 0.33 3.26 20.40
N SER A 24 0.53 1.94 20.53
CA SER A 24 1.67 1.34 21.19
C SER A 24 2.92 2.09 20.76
N THR A 25 3.49 2.86 21.69
CA THR A 25 4.77 3.54 21.56
C THR A 25 5.80 2.59 20.96
N ALA A 26 6.05 2.76 19.66
CA ALA A 26 6.99 1.96 18.89
C ALA A 26 8.41 2.26 19.38
N VAL A 27 8.93 1.40 20.25
CA VAL A 27 10.34 1.39 20.62
C VAL A 27 11.14 0.64 19.56
N LEU A 28 11.83 1.44 18.74
CA LEU A 28 13.09 1.16 18.05
C LEU A 28 13.11 -0.06 17.10
N ALA A 29 12.69 0.15 15.86
CA ALA A 29 13.20 -0.63 14.75
C ALA A 29 14.68 -0.24 14.53
N THR A 30 15.60 -1.11 14.95
CA THR A 30 17.00 -1.05 14.55
C THR A 30 17.08 -1.17 13.04
N ALA A 31 17.39 -0.06 12.36
CA ALA A 31 17.78 -0.03 10.97
C ALA A 31 19.05 -0.87 10.81
N ALA A 32 18.88 -2.10 10.33
CA ALA A 32 19.97 -2.90 9.82
C ALA A 32 20.39 -2.28 8.49
N GLU A 33 21.49 -1.54 8.53
CA GLU A 33 22.22 -1.05 7.37
C GLU A 33 22.64 -2.25 6.51
N LEU A 34 21.82 -2.59 5.52
CA LEU A 34 22.20 -3.54 4.47
C LEU A 34 22.92 -2.74 3.39
N GLU A 35 24.23 -2.75 3.47
CA GLU A 35 25.14 -2.19 2.48
C GLU A 35 24.98 -3.00 1.17
N ALA A 36 24.06 -2.53 0.31
CA ALA A 36 23.78 -3.10 -1.00
C ALA A 36 24.90 -2.70 -1.98
N PRO A 37 25.33 -3.59 -2.88
CA PRO A 37 26.37 -3.26 -3.86
C PRO A 37 25.91 -2.08 -4.71
N GLU A 38 26.80 -1.09 -4.92
CA GLU A 38 26.60 0.03 -5.85
C GLU A 38 26.39 -0.51 -7.27
N VAL A 39 25.14 -0.84 -7.59
CA VAL A 39 24.71 -1.11 -8.95
C VAL A 39 24.79 0.22 -9.69
N PRO A 40 25.46 0.29 -10.86
CA PRO A 40 25.58 1.52 -11.63
C PRO A 40 24.22 2.17 -11.78
N GLU A 41 24.19 3.51 -11.70
CA GLU A 41 22.97 4.30 -11.78
C GLU A 41 22.36 4.23 -13.19
N VAL A 42 21.77 3.08 -13.51
CA VAL A 42 20.92 2.92 -14.68
C VAL A 42 19.66 3.75 -14.41
N PRO A 43 19.22 4.57 -15.38
CA PRO A 43 17.98 5.32 -15.23
C PRO A 43 16.81 4.38 -14.89
N ASN A 44 16.22 4.53 -13.69
CA ASN A 44 15.08 3.71 -13.29
C ASN A 44 13.86 4.08 -14.13
N GLY A 45 13.33 3.12 -14.90
CA GLY A 45 12.15 3.34 -15.74
C GLY A 45 10.89 3.69 -14.93
N PHE A 46 10.87 3.39 -13.63
CA PHE A 46 9.81 3.76 -12.70
C PHE A 46 9.69 5.28 -12.47
N VAL A 47 10.77 6.05 -12.68
CA VAL A 47 10.74 7.53 -12.56
C VAL A 47 9.80 8.15 -13.59
N GLN A 48 9.69 7.54 -14.77
CA GLN A 48 8.83 8.02 -15.85
C GLN A 48 7.33 7.77 -15.58
N LEU A 49 7.00 6.89 -14.62
CA LEU A 49 5.62 6.57 -14.27
C LEU A 49 5.01 7.51 -13.22
N GLY A 50 5.75 8.54 -12.79
CA GLY A 50 5.25 9.53 -11.82
C GLY A 50 5.14 9.00 -10.38
N LEU A 51 5.85 7.91 -10.06
CA LEU A 51 5.91 7.36 -8.72
C LEU A 51 6.65 8.30 -7.75
N ALA A 52 6.26 8.27 -6.49
CA ALA A 52 6.99 8.96 -5.42
C ALA A 52 8.45 8.47 -5.38
N PRO A 53 9.43 9.36 -5.14
CA PRO A 53 10.85 9.02 -5.20
C PRO A 53 11.24 7.95 -4.19
N GLU A 54 10.59 7.92 -3.02
CA GLU A 54 10.79 6.90 -1.98
C GLU A 54 10.45 5.49 -2.50
N LEU A 55 9.38 5.33 -3.28
CA LEU A 55 8.99 4.06 -3.87
C LEU A 55 9.97 3.61 -4.96
N VAL A 56 10.51 4.56 -5.74
CA VAL A 56 11.51 4.25 -6.78
C VAL A 56 12.83 3.80 -6.14
N GLN A 57 13.24 4.40 -5.03
CA GLN A 57 14.42 3.97 -4.27
C GLN A 57 14.23 2.57 -3.70
N ALA A 58 13.09 2.31 -3.04
CA ALA A 58 12.78 0.97 -2.57
C ALA A 58 12.82 -0.07 -3.71
N CYS A 59 12.23 0.22 -4.87
CA CYS A 59 12.34 -0.66 -6.04
C CYS A 59 13.80 -0.89 -6.46
N LYS A 60 14.63 0.17 -6.46
CA LYS A 60 16.07 0.08 -6.76
C LYS A 60 16.81 -0.83 -5.78
N ASP A 61 16.54 -0.68 -4.48
CA ASP A 61 17.17 -1.46 -3.41
C ASP A 61 16.79 -2.94 -3.50
N LEU A 62 15.56 -3.22 -3.95
CA LEU A 62 15.09 -4.57 -4.27
C LEU A 62 15.64 -5.11 -5.62
N GLY A 63 16.38 -4.31 -6.39
CA GLY A 63 16.95 -4.68 -7.69
C GLY A 63 16.01 -4.53 -8.88
N TYR A 64 14.85 -3.89 -8.70
CA TYR A 64 13.91 -3.58 -9.77
C TYR A 64 14.25 -2.23 -10.44
N THR A 65 14.84 -2.27 -11.63
CA THR A 65 15.25 -1.07 -12.37
C THR A 65 14.32 -0.69 -13.54
N GLN A 66 13.57 -1.66 -14.06
CA GLN A 66 12.68 -1.50 -15.20
C GLN A 66 11.26 -1.96 -14.86
N PRO A 67 10.22 -1.18 -15.16
CA PRO A 67 8.85 -1.65 -15.06
C PRO A 67 8.57 -2.75 -16.10
N THR A 68 7.78 -3.74 -15.72
CA THR A 68 7.26 -4.74 -16.66
C THR A 68 6.16 -4.13 -17.55
N VAL A 69 5.84 -4.80 -18.66
CA VAL A 69 4.79 -4.35 -19.60
C VAL A 69 3.44 -4.18 -18.90
N VAL A 70 3.13 -5.04 -17.92
CA VAL A 70 1.90 -4.93 -17.13
C VAL A 70 1.95 -3.71 -16.22
N GLN A 71 3.07 -3.47 -15.54
CA GLN A 71 3.26 -2.33 -14.65
C GLN A 71 3.19 -0.98 -15.40
N SER A 72 3.80 -0.86 -16.57
CA SER A 72 3.71 0.36 -17.39
C SER A 72 2.29 0.73 -17.80
N LYS A 73 1.38 -0.26 -17.88
CA LYS A 73 -0.03 -0.03 -18.20
C LYS A 73 -0.89 0.13 -16.94
N ALA A 74 -0.66 -0.70 -15.94
CA ALA A 74 -1.51 -0.76 -14.75
C ALA A 74 -1.22 0.36 -13.75
N ILE A 75 0.03 0.79 -13.61
CA ILE A 75 0.42 1.82 -12.64
C ILE A 75 -0.27 3.17 -12.96
N PRO A 76 -0.22 3.71 -14.19
CA PRO A 76 -0.92 4.95 -14.51
C PRO A 76 -2.44 4.86 -14.27
N LEU A 77 -3.06 3.72 -14.64
CA LEU A 77 -4.48 3.47 -14.42
C LEU A 77 -4.85 3.47 -12.93
N ALA A 78 -4.02 2.86 -12.09
CA ALA A 78 -4.21 2.83 -10.65
C ALA A 78 -4.07 4.22 -10.00
N MET A 79 -3.22 5.08 -10.58
CA MET A 79 -3.01 6.46 -10.14
C MET A 79 -4.05 7.44 -10.68
N GLY A 80 -5.03 6.98 -11.47
CA GLY A 80 -6.09 7.83 -12.04
C GLY A 80 -5.60 8.77 -13.14
N SER A 81 -4.53 8.38 -13.85
CA SER A 81 -3.92 9.15 -14.96
C SER A 81 -4.45 8.71 -16.33
#